data_AF-A0A448ZXT4-F1
#
_entry.id   AF-A0A448ZXT4-F1
#
_cell.length_a   1.000
_cell.length_b   1.000
_cell.length_c   1.000
_cell.angle_alpha   90.00
_cell.angle_beta   90.00
_cell.angle_gamma   90.00
#
_symmetry.space_group_name_H-M   'P 1'
#
loop_
_entity.id
_entity.type
_entity.pdbx_description
1 polymer ?
#
loop_
_entity_poly.entity_id
_entity_poly.type
_entity_poly.pdbx_seq_one_letter_code
_entity_poly.pdbx_strand_id
1 'polypeptide(L)'
;MTLDKKYILGISLGIVCLAIFIALIFVINYLLKRNMQKKERAKKENYAPCFSLLKRYCNKNNWRFFNGVEFKLKSQVIKANGPILLSKRALVLTHPIYFDTKIDGNCIEREWYKISPKNENKQKVFPNPLLSDEMIIKDILDIFPKNVPILLMFILINEEIEHDIYNVPGHIIFTNQSQLEQGFNEIITSLEETLDNKTIDEITKKLESFQK
;
A
#
# COMPACT_ATOMS: atom_id res chain seq x y z
N MET A 1 -18.85 -37.03 51.35
CA MET A 1 -19.28 -35.62 51.26
C MET A 1 -19.84 -35.42 49.87
N THR A 2 -21.16 -35.57 49.70
CA THR A 2 -21.83 -35.40 48.40
C THR A 2 -22.02 -33.91 48.16
N LEU A 3 -21.48 -33.38 47.06
CA LEU A 3 -21.73 -31.99 46.67
C LEU A 3 -23.25 -31.77 46.54
N ASP A 4 -23.75 -30.69 47.14
CA ASP A 4 -25.14 -30.26 46.99
C ASP A 4 -25.44 -30.06 45.49
N LYS A 5 -26.61 -30.53 45.06
CA LYS A 5 -27.10 -30.43 43.68
C LYS A 5 -27.03 -28.99 43.14
N LYS A 6 -27.20 -27.99 44.01
CA LYS A 6 -27.05 -26.58 43.64
C LYS A 6 -25.61 -26.21 43.23
N TYR A 7 -24.61 -26.75 43.91
CA TYR A 7 -23.20 -26.55 43.57
C TYR A 7 -22.83 -27.25 42.26
N ILE A 8 -23.32 -28.47 42.05
CA ILE A 8 -23.09 -29.21 40.79
C ILE A 8 -23.71 -28.45 39.61
N LEU A 9 -24.92 -27.89 39.79
CA LEU A 9 -25.60 -27.08 38.79
C LEU A 9 -24.84 -25.78 38.47
N GLY A 10 -24.31 -25.10 39.48
CA GLY A 10 -23.52 -23.88 39.28
C GLY A 10 -22.21 -24.13 38.53
N ILE A 11 -21.52 -25.23 38.85
CA ILE A 11 -20.28 -25.63 38.17
C ILE A 11 -20.57 -26.03 36.71
N SER A 12 -21.63 -26.79 36.46
CA SER A 12 -21.98 -27.21 35.10
C SER A 12 -22.40 -26.01 34.23
N LEU A 13 -23.18 -25.07 34.77
CA LEU A 13 -23.52 -23.83 34.06
C LEU A 13 -22.26 -23.02 33.74
N GLY A 14 -21.33 -22.89 34.69
CA GLY A 14 -20.07 -22.18 34.50
C GLY A 14 -19.22 -22.78 33.37
N ILE A 15 -19.11 -24.11 33.32
CA ILE A 15 -18.36 -24.81 32.26
C ILE A 15 -19.03 -24.59 30.90
N VAL A 16 -20.36 -24.68 30.82
CA VAL A 16 -21.11 -24.45 29.57
C VAL A 16 -20.95 -23.01 29.10
N CYS A 17 -21.06 -22.03 30.00
CA CYS A 17 -20.83 -20.62 29.68
C CYS A 17 -19.40 -20.37 29.18
N LEU A 18 -18.40 -20.97 29.83
CA LEU A 18 -17.00 -20.86 29.40
C LEU A 18 -16.78 -21.47 28.01
N ALA A 19 -17.37 -22.65 27.74
CA ALA A 19 -17.30 -23.30 26.44
C ALA A 19 -17.94 -22.44 25.33
N ILE A 20 -19.09 -21.82 25.60
CA ILE A 20 -19.76 -20.89 24.68
C ILE A 20 -18.87 -19.66 24.44
N PHE A 21 -18.27 -19.10 25.49
CA PHE A 21 -17.40 -17.93 25.37
C PHE A 21 -16.16 -18.23 24.51
N ILE A 22 -15.51 -19.36 24.72
CA ILE A 22 -14.38 -19.81 23.89
C ILE A 22 -14.82 -20.00 22.44
N ALA A 23 -15.96 -20.64 22.19
CA ALA A 23 -16.50 -20.82 20.85
C ALA A 23 -16.77 -19.47 20.15
N LEU A 24 -17.32 -18.49 20.86
CA LEU A 24 -17.54 -17.14 20.33
C LEU A 24 -16.23 -16.46 19.93
N ILE A 25 -15.16 -16.56 20.72
CA ILE A 25 -13.84 -16.02 20.37
C ILE A 25 -13.34 -16.63 19.05
N PHE A 26 -13.45 -17.95 18.90
CA PHE A 26 -13.05 -18.63 17.65
C PHE A 26 -13.88 -18.16 16.45
N VAL A 27 -15.20 -18.03 16.61
CA VAL A 27 -16.10 -17.56 15.54
C VAL A 27 -15.77 -16.11 15.15
N ILE A 28 -15.58 -15.21 16.12
CA ILE A 28 -15.23 -13.81 15.86
C ILE A 28 -13.90 -13.72 15.12
N ASN A 29 -12.86 -14.43 15.59
CA ASN A 29 -11.55 -14.45 14.95
C ASN A 29 -11.62 -15.00 13.51
N TYR A 30 -12.42 -16.05 13.29
CA TYR A 30 -12.66 -16.60 11.95
C TYR A 30 -13.33 -15.59 11.02
N LEU A 31 -14.39 -14.90 11.48
CA LEU A 31 -15.11 -13.89 10.70
C LEU A 31 -14.20 -12.69 10.36
N LEU A 32 -13.40 -12.22 11.32
CA LEU A 32 -12.42 -11.15 11.11
C LEU A 32 -11.40 -11.55 10.04
N LYS A 33 -10.79 -12.74 10.17
CA LYS A 33 -9.81 -13.25 9.21
C LYS A 33 -10.41 -13.38 7.81
N ARG A 34 -11.64 -13.91 7.70
CA ARG A 34 -12.36 -14.03 6.43
C ARG A 34 -12.60 -12.67 5.78
N ASN A 35 -13.01 -11.66 6.55
CA ASN A 35 -13.25 -10.31 6.04
C ASN A 35 -11.96 -9.62 5.58
N MET A 36 -10.86 -9.80 6.31
CA MET A 36 -9.54 -9.31 5.90
C MET A 36 -9.10 -9.95 4.58
N GLN A 37 -9.21 -11.28 4.45
CA GLN A 37 -8.86 -12.00 3.23
C GLN A 37 -9.69 -11.57 2.03
N LYS A 38 -11.00 -11.33 2.22
CA LYS A 38 -11.86 -10.79 1.15
C LYS A 38 -11.39 -9.41 0.66
N LYS A 39 -11.04 -8.51 1.59
CA LYS A 39 -10.52 -7.18 1.25
C LYS A 39 -9.19 -7.27 0.52
N GLU A 40 -8.28 -8.15 0.94
CA GLU A 40 -7.01 -8.37 0.26
C GLU A 40 -7.18 -8.94 -1.15
N ARG A 41 -8.11 -9.88 -1.35
CA ARG A 41 -8.44 -10.41 -2.68
C ARG A 41 -8.98 -9.31 -3.59
N ALA A 42 -9.95 -8.54 -3.12
CA ALA A 42 -10.51 -7.42 -3.88
C ALA A 42 -9.43 -6.39 -4.26
N LYS A 43 -8.49 -6.08 -3.35
CA LYS A 43 -7.33 -5.24 -3.67
C LYS A 43 -6.47 -5.86 -4.78
N LYS A 44 -6.10 -7.14 -4.65
CA LYS A 44 -5.29 -7.83 -5.65
C LYS A 44 -5.96 -7.87 -7.03
N GLU A 45 -7.26 -8.13 -7.06
CA GLU A 45 -8.06 -8.13 -8.29
C GLU A 45 -8.09 -6.74 -8.94
N ASN A 46 -8.32 -5.69 -8.15
CA ASN A 46 -8.33 -4.31 -8.64
C ASN A 46 -6.95 -3.85 -9.12
N TYR A 47 -5.86 -4.33 -8.52
CA TYR A 47 -4.51 -3.86 -8.82
C TYR A 47 -3.81 -4.66 -9.92
N ALA A 48 -4.26 -5.88 -10.23
CA ALA A 48 -3.64 -6.73 -11.24
C ALA A 48 -3.59 -6.09 -12.66
N PRO A 49 -4.63 -5.39 -13.13
CA PRO A 49 -4.56 -4.65 -14.41
C PRO A 49 -3.49 -3.57 -14.38
N CYS A 50 -3.42 -2.77 -13.31
CA CYS A 50 -2.41 -1.75 -13.11
C CYS A 50 -0.99 -2.33 -13.14
N PHE A 51 -0.73 -3.44 -12.44
CA PHE A 51 0.60 -4.07 -12.44
C PHE A 51 1.01 -4.58 -13.81
N SER A 52 0.06 -5.12 -14.57
CA SER A 52 0.30 -5.55 -15.94
C SER A 52 0.67 -4.38 -16.85
N LEU A 53 -0.01 -3.23 -16.70
CA LEU A 53 0.30 -2.00 -17.42
C LEU A 53 1.68 -1.44 -17.02
N LEU A 54 1.98 -1.36 -15.73
CA LEU A 54 3.30 -0.94 -15.23
C LEU A 54 4.42 -1.79 -15.83
N LYS A 55 4.30 -3.12 -15.79
CA LYS A 55 5.29 -4.03 -16.37
C LYS A 55 5.46 -3.80 -17.88
N ARG A 56 4.37 -3.58 -18.61
CA ARG A 56 4.40 -3.25 -20.04
C ARG A 56 5.17 -1.96 -20.31
N TYR A 57 4.90 -0.90 -19.55
CA TYR A 57 5.59 0.38 -19.71
C TYR A 57 7.05 0.32 -19.28
N CYS A 58 7.39 -0.45 -18.24
CA CYS A 58 8.78 -0.71 -17.89
C CYS A 58 9.53 -1.38 -19.03
N ASN A 59 8.95 -2.43 -19.64
CA ASN A 59 9.55 -3.11 -20.78
C ASN A 59 9.74 -2.17 -21.97
N LYS A 60 8.74 -1.34 -22.30
CA LYS A 60 8.80 -0.35 -23.39
C LYS A 60 9.96 0.64 -23.20
N ASN A 61 10.22 1.05 -21.95
CA ASN A 61 11.20 2.09 -21.61
C ASN A 61 12.55 1.55 -21.11
N ASN A 62 12.77 0.23 -21.12
CA ASN A 62 13.95 -0.43 -20.55
C ASN A 62 14.15 -0.18 -19.04
N TRP A 63 13.06 -0.08 -18.28
CA TRP A 63 13.11 0.00 -16.82
C TRP A 63 13.04 -1.39 -16.21
N ARG A 64 13.69 -1.59 -15.06
CA ARG A 64 13.52 -2.81 -14.26
C ARG A 64 12.23 -2.70 -13.46
N PHE A 65 11.53 -3.83 -13.33
CA PHE A 65 10.25 -3.94 -12.64
C PHE A 65 10.35 -5.00 -11.54
N PHE A 66 10.13 -4.59 -10.29
CA PHE A 66 10.20 -5.44 -9.12
C PHE A 66 8.82 -5.54 -8.47
N ASN A 67 8.15 -6.68 -8.65
CA ASN A 67 6.88 -6.93 -8.00
C ASN A 67 7.10 -7.44 -6.56
N GLY A 68 6.31 -6.97 -5.60
CA GLY A 68 6.26 -7.54 -4.25
C GLY A 68 7.57 -7.47 -3.47
N VAL A 69 8.16 -6.29 -3.34
CA VAL A 69 9.41 -6.10 -2.58
C VAL A 69 9.10 -5.96 -1.08
N GLU A 70 9.69 -6.85 -0.28
CA GLU A 70 9.65 -6.78 1.19
C GLU A 70 11.07 -6.51 1.74
N PHE A 71 11.32 -5.29 2.17
CA PHE A 71 12.60 -4.93 2.78
C PHE A 71 12.66 -5.45 4.21
N LYS A 72 13.70 -6.20 4.55
CA LYS A 72 13.99 -6.53 5.94
C LYS A 72 15.06 -5.58 6.47
N LEU A 73 14.65 -4.58 7.25
CA LEU A 73 15.55 -3.66 7.91
C LEU A 73 15.63 -4.00 9.40
N LYS A 74 16.78 -4.51 9.85
CA LYS A 74 16.99 -4.99 11.22
C LYS A 74 15.91 -6.01 11.64
N SER A 75 15.02 -5.64 12.55
CA SER A 75 13.90 -6.47 13.06
C SER A 75 12.56 -6.19 12.39
N GLN A 76 12.48 -5.21 11.49
CA GLN A 76 11.23 -4.79 10.84
C GLN A 76 11.17 -5.26 9.39
N VAL A 77 9.98 -5.67 8.95
CA VAL A 77 9.68 -5.99 7.56
C VAL A 77 8.83 -4.85 7.01
N ILE A 78 9.37 -4.16 6.01
CA ILE A 78 8.72 -3.05 5.33
C ILE A 78 8.26 -3.58 3.98
N LYS A 79 6.96 -3.44 3.69
CA LYS A 79 6.39 -3.85 2.41
C LYS A 79 6.12 -2.61 1.58
N ALA A 80 6.60 -2.60 0.34
CA ALA A 80 6.17 -1.59 -0.62
C ALA A 80 4.66 -1.76 -0.91
N ASN A 81 3.95 -0.64 -1.05
CA ASN A 81 2.51 -0.64 -1.34
C ASN A 81 2.19 -1.13 -2.77
N GLY A 82 3.15 -1.03 -3.68
CA GLY A 82 3.10 -1.56 -5.04
C GLY A 82 4.48 -1.97 -5.57
N PRO A 83 4.59 -2.32 -6.86
CA PRO A 83 5.85 -2.59 -7.51
C PRO A 83 6.85 -1.43 -7.42
N ILE A 84 8.12 -1.76 -7.44
CA ILE A 84 9.21 -0.79 -7.52
C ILE A 84 9.73 -0.80 -8.94
N LEU A 85 9.94 0.39 -9.50
CA LEU A 85 10.46 0.58 -10.85
C LEU A 85 11.84 1.21 -10.74
N LEU A 86 12.78 0.78 -11.57
CA LEU A 86 14.13 1.34 -11.59
C LEU A 86 14.53 1.68 -13.02
N SER A 87 14.98 2.91 -13.20
CA SER A 87 15.53 3.42 -14.46
C SER A 87 16.90 4.04 -14.23
N LYS A 88 17.54 4.54 -15.30
CA LYS A 88 18.73 5.38 -15.19
C LYS A 88 18.50 6.75 -14.54
N ARG A 89 17.24 7.15 -14.37
CA ARG A 89 16.85 8.48 -13.86
C ARG A 89 16.42 8.44 -12.40
N ALA A 90 15.70 7.39 -12.01
CA ALA A 90 15.10 7.30 -10.69
C ALA A 90 14.73 5.88 -10.28
N LEU A 91 14.63 5.69 -8.97
CA LEU A 91 13.89 4.62 -8.32
C LEU A 91 12.47 5.14 -8.04
N VAL A 92 11.46 4.45 -8.56
CA VAL A 92 10.06 4.86 -8.43
C VAL A 92 9.32 3.84 -7.57
N LEU A 93 8.85 4.29 -6.41
CA LEU A 93 7.94 3.51 -5.57
C LEU A 93 6.52 3.75 -6.08
N THR A 94 5.79 2.69 -6.44
CA THR A 94 4.39 2.83 -6.86
C THR A 94 3.44 2.55 -5.70
N HIS A 95 2.35 3.31 -5.64
CA HIS A 95 1.25 3.10 -4.71
C HIS A 95 -0.08 3.14 -5.47
N PRO A 96 -0.56 1.97 -5.95
CA PRO A 96 -1.90 1.87 -6.48
C PRO A 96 -2.93 1.99 -5.37
N ILE A 97 -3.85 2.93 -5.53
CA ILE A 97 -4.87 3.24 -4.53
C ILE A 97 -6.25 3.26 -5.18
N TYR A 98 -7.19 2.60 -4.51
CA TYR A 98 -8.59 2.58 -4.92
C TYR A 98 -9.41 3.37 -3.90
N PHE A 99 -10.04 4.44 -4.36
CA PHE A 99 -11.01 5.19 -3.59
C PHE A 99 -12.41 4.94 -4.12
N ASP A 100 -13.33 4.65 -3.22
CA ASP A 100 -14.74 4.38 -3.49
C ASP A 100 -15.62 5.64 -3.46
N THR A 101 -15.01 6.77 -3.09
CA THR A 101 -15.66 8.06 -2.86
C THR A 101 -14.71 9.20 -3.21
N LYS A 102 -15.25 10.40 -3.45
CA LYS A 102 -14.44 11.60 -3.71
C LYS A 102 -13.55 11.88 -2.49
N ILE A 103 -12.32 12.30 -2.77
CA ILE A 103 -11.29 12.59 -1.78
C ILE A 103 -10.96 14.07 -1.88
N ASP A 104 -10.87 14.72 -0.73
CA ASP A 104 -10.23 16.02 -0.54
C ASP A 104 -8.94 15.77 0.23
N GLY A 105 -7.81 15.95 -0.47
CA GLY A 105 -6.49 15.55 -0.02
C GLY A 105 -5.48 16.67 -0.12
N ASN A 106 -5.16 17.29 1.01
CA ASN A 106 -4.03 18.20 1.12
C ASN A 106 -2.75 17.40 1.44
N CYS A 107 -1.79 17.38 0.53
CA CYS A 107 -0.60 16.52 0.68
C CYS A 107 0.33 16.94 1.84
N ILE A 108 0.25 18.19 2.30
CA ILE A 108 1.03 18.68 3.45
C ILE A 108 0.35 18.42 4.81
N GLU A 109 -0.93 18.05 4.80
CA GLU A 109 -1.70 17.79 6.03
C GLU A 109 -1.56 16.35 6.49
N ARG A 110 -1.84 16.10 7.77
CA ARG A 110 -1.77 14.75 8.34
C ARG A 110 -2.94 13.87 7.96
N GLU A 111 -4.06 14.48 7.61
CA GLU A 111 -5.35 13.81 7.42
C GLU A 111 -6.00 14.30 6.12
N TRP A 112 -6.66 13.37 5.46
CA TRP A 112 -7.47 13.61 4.26
C TRP A 112 -8.94 13.30 4.56
N TYR A 113 -9.83 13.73 3.68
CA TYR A 113 -11.27 13.64 3.87
C TYR A 113 -11.91 12.84 2.75
N LYS A 114 -12.71 11.84 3.14
CA LYS A 114 -13.64 11.18 2.22
C LYS A 114 -14.96 11.93 2.22
N ILE A 115 -15.38 12.41 1.06
CA ILE A 115 -16.65 13.11 0.90
C ILE A 115 -17.75 12.06 0.70
N SER A 116 -18.79 12.11 1.55
CA SER A 116 -19.90 11.17 1.45
C SER A 116 -20.71 11.42 0.17
N PRO A 117 -20.97 10.38 -0.66
CA PRO A 117 -21.71 10.54 -1.91
C PRO A 117 -23.19 10.92 -1.69
N LYS A 118 -23.71 10.75 -0.48
CA LYS A 118 -25.11 11.10 -0.13
C LYS A 118 -25.26 12.51 0.46
N ASN A 119 -24.17 13.11 0.93
CA ASN A 119 -24.20 14.41 1.61
C ASN A 119 -22.76 14.94 1.69
N GLU A 120 -22.46 15.97 0.91
CA GLU A 120 -21.12 16.55 0.81
C GLU A 120 -20.64 17.18 2.12
N ASN A 121 -21.57 17.61 2.99
CA ASN A 121 -21.23 18.13 4.33
C ASN A 121 -20.83 17.03 5.32
N LYS A 122 -21.01 15.75 4.97
CA LYS A 122 -20.53 14.63 5.79
C LYS A 122 -19.20 14.14 5.25
N GLN A 123 -18.14 14.45 6.00
CA GLN A 123 -16.80 14.02 5.69
C GLN A 123 -16.33 12.96 6.68
N LYS A 124 -15.57 11.98 6.19
CA LYS A 124 -14.88 11.01 7.04
C LYS A 124 -13.38 11.22 6.94
N VAL A 125 -12.77 11.53 8.08
CA VAL A 125 -11.34 11.73 8.21
C VAL A 125 -10.60 10.39 8.13
N PHE A 126 -9.45 10.39 7.45
CA PHE A 126 -8.51 9.28 7.42
C PHE A 126 -7.07 9.80 7.29
N PRO A 127 -6.04 9.03 7.72
CA PRO A 127 -4.67 9.50 7.63
C PRO A 127 -4.23 9.70 6.17
N ASN A 128 -3.43 10.74 5.95
CA ASN A 128 -2.82 11.00 4.65
C ASN A 128 -1.93 9.79 4.26
N PRO A 129 -2.21 9.13 3.11
CA PRO A 129 -1.47 7.95 2.69
C PRO A 129 0.03 8.23 2.45
N LEU A 130 0.38 9.47 2.06
CA LEU A 130 1.75 9.91 1.84
C LEU A 130 2.65 9.66 3.04
N LEU A 131 2.14 9.86 4.26
CA LEU A 131 2.94 9.72 5.47
C LEU A 131 3.54 8.32 5.61
N SER A 132 2.79 7.29 5.20
CA SER A 132 3.27 5.91 5.25
C SER A 132 4.35 5.64 4.21
N ASP A 133 4.23 6.22 3.02
CA ASP A 133 5.22 6.04 1.95
C ASP A 133 6.48 6.87 2.18
N GLU A 134 6.38 8.06 2.76
CA GLU A 134 7.53 8.86 3.19
C GLU A 134 8.39 8.11 4.20
N MET A 135 7.75 7.38 5.13
CA MET A 135 8.48 6.50 6.05
C MET A 135 9.19 5.38 5.30
N ILE A 136 8.53 4.75 4.32
CA ILE A 136 9.13 3.72 3.48
C ILE A 136 10.32 4.29 2.69
N ILE A 137 10.20 5.48 2.09
CA ILE A 137 11.29 6.18 1.39
C ILE A 137 12.46 6.39 2.33
N LYS A 138 12.21 6.91 3.53
CA LYS A 138 13.26 7.16 4.53
C LYS A 138 14.01 5.87 4.88
N ASP A 139 13.29 4.77 5.10
CA ASP A 139 13.90 3.49 5.42
C ASP A 139 14.67 2.91 4.23
N ILE A 140 14.21 3.16 3.02
CA ILE A 140 14.84 2.74 1.77
C ILE A 140 16.10 3.57 1.44
N LEU A 141 16.13 4.85 1.80
CA LEU A 141 17.29 5.73 1.61
C LEU A 141 18.53 5.23 2.36
N ASP A 142 18.36 4.55 3.50
CA ASP A 142 19.45 3.90 4.23
C ASP A 142 20.00 2.66 3.51
N ILE A 143 19.24 2.12 2.55
CA ILE A 143 19.56 0.90 1.81
C ILE A 143 20.24 1.22 0.48
N PHE A 144 19.86 2.30 -0.21
CA PHE A 144 20.38 2.61 -1.54
C PHE A 144 21.48 3.68 -1.52
N PRO A 145 22.28 3.79 -2.60
CA PRO A 145 23.28 4.85 -2.73
C PRO A 145 22.64 6.24 -2.58
N LYS A 146 23.34 7.18 -1.93
CA LYS A 146 22.81 8.52 -1.58
C LYS A 146 22.38 9.38 -2.78
N ASN A 147 22.83 9.05 -3.99
CA ASN A 147 22.59 9.84 -5.19
C ASN A 147 21.46 9.27 -6.07
N VAL A 148 20.62 8.38 -5.54
CA VAL A 148 19.48 7.81 -6.26
C VAL A 148 18.27 8.73 -6.09
N PRO A 149 17.75 9.38 -7.14
CA PRO A 149 16.48 10.07 -7.07
C PRO A 149 15.37 9.06 -6.77
N ILE A 150 14.61 9.29 -5.70
CA ILE A 150 13.47 8.45 -5.33
C ILE A 150 12.20 9.25 -5.57
N LEU A 151 11.30 8.68 -6.37
CA LEU A 151 9.98 9.23 -6.64
C LEU A 151 8.92 8.32 -6.06
N LEU A 152 7.77 8.91 -5.73
CA LEU A 152 6.57 8.19 -5.32
C LEU A 152 5.48 8.43 -6.34
N MET A 153 4.99 7.36 -6.97
CA MET A 153 3.93 7.42 -7.97
C MET A 153 2.64 6.84 -7.40
N PHE A 154 1.68 7.72 -7.11
CA PHE A 154 0.31 7.32 -6.80
C PHE A 154 -0.46 7.03 -8.06
N ILE A 155 -1.08 5.84 -8.09
CA ILE A 155 -1.86 5.40 -9.24
C ILE A 155 -3.30 5.25 -8.78
N LEU A 156 -4.14 6.19 -9.20
CA LEU A 156 -5.56 6.20 -8.92
C LEU A 156 -6.23 5.16 -9.82
N ILE A 157 -6.78 4.11 -9.19
CA ILE A 157 -7.38 2.97 -9.90
C ILE A 157 -8.83 3.23 -10.27
N ASN A 158 -9.56 3.99 -9.45
CA ASN A 158 -10.94 4.35 -9.72
C ASN A 158 -11.00 5.72 -10.41
N GLU A 159 -11.15 5.71 -11.73
CA GLU A 159 -11.13 6.94 -12.54
C GLU A 159 -12.52 7.56 -12.73
N GLU A 160 -13.58 6.87 -12.32
CA GLU A 160 -14.96 7.38 -12.41
C GLU A 160 -15.24 8.49 -11.39
N ILE A 161 -14.35 8.68 -10.42
CA ILE A 161 -14.49 9.62 -9.33
C ILE A 161 -13.38 10.65 -9.41
N GLU A 162 -13.75 11.92 -9.52
CA GLU A 162 -12.81 13.03 -9.45
C GLU A 162 -12.35 13.26 -8.01
N HIS A 163 -11.05 13.47 -7.83
CA HIS A 163 -10.43 13.70 -6.53
C HIS A 163 -9.77 15.09 -6.49
N ASP A 164 -9.99 15.84 -5.41
CA ASP A 164 -9.37 17.14 -5.19
C ASP A 164 -8.10 16.93 -4.36
N ILE A 165 -6.99 16.63 -5.02
CA ILE A 165 -5.67 16.44 -4.37
C ILE A 165 -4.76 17.60 -4.75
N TYR A 166 -4.20 18.29 -3.76
CA TYR A 166 -3.43 19.52 -3.97
C TYR A 166 -2.22 19.62 -3.02
N ASN A 167 -1.40 20.65 -3.25
CA ASN A 167 -0.11 20.88 -2.59
C ASN A 167 0.85 19.68 -2.72
N VAL A 168 0.82 19.00 -3.87
CA VAL A 168 1.63 17.82 -4.15
C VAL A 168 3.13 18.17 -4.12
N PRO A 169 3.95 17.53 -3.26
CA PRO A 169 5.39 17.70 -3.26
C PRO A 169 6.04 17.23 -4.57
N GLY A 170 7.13 17.87 -4.98
CA GLY A 170 7.73 17.65 -6.32
C GLY A 170 8.30 16.25 -6.58
N HIS A 171 8.55 15.44 -5.55
CA HIS A 171 8.96 14.04 -5.71
C HIS A 171 7.79 13.05 -5.78
N ILE A 172 6.55 13.56 -5.74
CA ILE A 172 5.32 12.78 -5.79
C ILE A 172 4.61 13.05 -7.11
N ILE A 173 4.22 11.97 -7.79
CA ILE A 173 3.48 12.00 -9.05
C ILE A 173 2.12 11.34 -8.81
N PHE A 174 1.03 12.05 -9.11
CA PHE A 174 -0.31 11.47 -9.15
C PHE A 174 -0.69 11.20 -10.60
N THR A 175 -1.12 9.97 -10.88
CA THR A 175 -1.56 9.57 -12.21
C THR A 175 -2.76 8.64 -12.11
N ASN A 176 -3.61 8.67 -13.14
CA ASN A 176 -4.66 7.68 -13.31
C ASN A 176 -4.12 6.45 -14.03
N GLN A 177 -4.76 5.29 -13.84
CA GLN A 177 -4.33 4.06 -14.50
C GLN A 177 -4.30 4.19 -16.04
N SER A 178 -5.24 4.90 -16.64
CA SER A 178 -5.32 5.21 -18.07
C SER A 178 -4.26 6.20 -18.55
N GLN A 179 -3.71 7.01 -17.63
CA GLN A 179 -2.72 8.04 -17.89
C GLN A 179 -1.30 7.62 -17.46
N LEU A 180 -1.08 6.35 -17.10
CA LEU A 180 0.22 5.84 -16.68
C LEU A 180 1.36 6.17 -17.65
N GLU A 181 1.10 6.12 -18.96
CA GLU A 181 2.12 6.50 -19.96
C GLU A 181 2.58 7.95 -19.81
N GLN A 182 1.67 8.86 -19.49
CA GLN A 182 2.00 10.26 -19.24
C GLN A 182 2.86 10.39 -17.98
N GLY A 183 2.53 9.65 -16.91
CA GLY A 183 3.35 9.62 -15.69
C GLY A 183 4.78 9.10 -15.92
N PHE A 184 4.96 8.10 -16.78
CA PHE A 184 6.32 7.67 -17.19
C PHE A 184 7.03 8.75 -18.00
N ASN A 185 6.34 9.37 -18.95
CA ASN A 185 6.92 10.41 -19.79
C ASN A 185 7.34 11.62 -18.95
N GLU A 186 6.53 12.03 -17.97
CA GLU A 186 6.85 13.11 -17.04
C GLU A 186 8.18 12.85 -16.32
N ILE A 187 8.43 11.61 -15.86
CA ILE A 187 9.71 11.24 -15.25
C ILE A 187 10.85 11.32 -16.26
N ILE A 188 10.64 10.80 -17.48
CA ILE A 188 11.67 10.76 -18.52
C ILE A 188 12.07 12.17 -18.95
N THR A 189 11.13 13.10 -19.05
CA THR A 189 11.38 14.47 -19.50
C THR A 189 11.85 15.40 -18.40
N SER A 190 11.49 15.12 -17.14
CA SER A 190 11.81 16.02 -16.01
C SER A 190 13.12 15.66 -15.32
N LEU A 191 13.62 14.43 -15.48
CA LEU A 191 14.84 13.97 -14.83
C LEU A 191 15.94 13.58 -15.82
N GLU A 192 17.16 14.00 -15.52
CA GLU A 192 18.36 13.58 -16.22
C GLU A 192 18.79 12.15 -15.81
N GLU A 193 19.56 11.48 -16.67
CA GLU A 193 20.15 10.19 -16.33
C GLU A 193 21.31 10.40 -15.35
N THR A 194 21.08 10.06 -14.08
CA THR A 194 22.07 10.20 -13.01
C THR A 194 22.70 8.86 -12.58
N LEU A 195 22.07 7.74 -12.94
CA LEU A 195 22.49 6.40 -12.52
C LEU A 195 23.21 5.67 -13.65
N ASP A 196 24.43 5.24 -13.37
CA ASP A 196 25.18 4.37 -14.28
C ASP A 196 24.68 2.91 -14.21
N ASN A 197 25.06 2.11 -15.23
CA ASN A 197 24.63 0.71 -15.31
C ASN A 197 25.11 -0.12 -14.10
N LYS A 198 26.29 0.20 -13.55
CA LYS A 198 26.84 -0.51 -12.39
C LYS A 198 25.97 -0.30 -11.15
N THR A 199 25.57 0.95 -10.90
CA THR A 199 24.67 1.34 -9.81
C THR A 199 23.30 0.68 -9.98
N ILE A 200 22.76 0.66 -11.22
CA ILE A 200 21.53 -0.07 -11.52
C ILE A 200 21.65 -1.56 -11.17
N ASP A 201 22.74 -2.21 -11.55
CA ASP A 201 22.95 -3.63 -11.29
C ASP A 201 23.11 -3.92 -9.78
N GLU A 202 23.79 -3.03 -9.03
CA GLU A 202 23.92 -3.11 -7.58
C GLU A 202 22.55 -2.98 -6.88
N ILE A 203 21.75 -1.98 -7.27
CA ILE A 203 20.39 -1.77 -6.75
C ILE A 203 19.51 -2.97 -7.11
N THR A 204 19.61 -3.48 -8.34
CA THR A 204 18.85 -4.63 -8.83
C THR A 204 19.13 -5.87 -7.99
N LYS A 205 20.39 -6.25 -7.80
CA LYS A 205 20.78 -7.40 -6.95
C LYS A 205 20.26 -7.26 -5.53
N LYS A 206 20.29 -6.02 -5.00
CA LYS A 206 19.81 -5.74 -3.65
C LYS A 206 18.29 -5.90 -3.55
N LEU A 207 17.53 -5.37 -4.51
CA LEU A 207 16.09 -5.53 -4.59
C LEU A 207 15.67 -6.99 -4.78
N GLU A 208 16.37 -7.73 -5.64
CA GLU A 208 16.14 -9.17 -5.86
C GLU A 208 16.37 -9.98 -4.57
N SER A 209 17.36 -9.61 -3.75
CA SER A 209 17.59 -10.25 -2.45
C SER A 209 16.43 -10.09 -1.45
N PHE A 210 15.55 -9.10 -1.69
CA PHE A 210 14.37 -8.80 -0.89
C PHE A 210 13.06 -9.35 -1.49
N GLN A 211 13.11 -9.90 -2.70
CA GLN A 211 11.97 -10.62 -3.27
C GLN A 211 11.95 -12.05 -2.70
N LYS A 212 10.82 -12.43 -2.10
CA LYS A 212 10.56 -13.80 -1.63
C LYS A 212 9.58 -14.50 -2.56
#